data_AF-A0A484BIG7-F1
#
_entry.id   AF-A0A484BIG7-F1
#
_cell.length_a   1.000
_cell.length_b   1.000
_cell.length_c   1.000
_cell.angle_alpha   90.00
_cell.angle_beta   90.00
_cell.angle_gamma   90.00
#
_symmetry.space_group_name_H-M   'P 1'
#
loop_
_entity.id
_entity.type
_entity.pdbx_description
1 polymer ?
#
loop_
_entity_poly.entity_id
_entity_poly.type
_entity_poly.pdbx_seq_one_letter_code
_entity_poly.pdbx_strand_id
1 'polypeptide(L)'
;MEKEQPTTSANAAQAKDQDNNPLLDSPMRGPTLSTSTSSFEALAHAHDPNLTKLATKMFQKTEEYITHELNAPLEDYKLLEEMNKATIAKYKDMRQIAENLNVSTNELCVKFQQLAPLMQQIDEISDTVDKLEAAAYKLDAYSIALENRVKCVLQRKSSHHHSFFKSAIVKNLLRKLHLAPAERTIYTLTTSLCLHHLVKNWVPAQSIVLWQIDVDESIPLWWTFVITHGICWAIIYGGSFIMDLGELLGIKQTYYYLHNYSEPITFKSLELRNLYSHVRHPSFVGFTLILFATNVMSIDRFLLAVLLTAYMYVAWSSDQTDVAYQKKQLQRKKQELKAH
;
A
#
# COMPACT_ATOMS: atom_id res chain seq x y z
N MET A 1 -34.31 26.63 35.39
CA MET A 1 -33.23 26.96 36.35
C MET A 1 -32.05 27.40 35.51
N GLU A 2 -31.61 28.64 35.40
CA GLU A 2 -31.89 29.95 36.00
C GLU A 2 -31.24 30.92 34.98
N LYS A 3 -32.04 31.70 34.25
CA LYS A 3 -32.06 33.19 34.21
C LYS A 3 -30.66 33.84 33.99
N GLU A 4 -30.44 34.78 33.07
CA GLU A 4 -31.32 35.87 32.62
C GLU A 4 -30.84 36.48 31.28
N GLN A 5 -31.71 37.31 30.70
CA GLN A 5 -31.75 37.77 29.31
C GLN A 5 -31.31 39.27 29.23
N PRO A 6 -31.58 40.07 28.17
CA PRO A 6 -30.58 40.87 27.45
C PRO A 6 -30.91 42.39 27.43
N THR A 7 -30.50 43.09 26.35
CA THR A 7 -30.96 44.40 25.78
C THR A 7 -29.98 45.58 25.95
N THR A 8 -29.82 46.59 25.08
CA THR A 8 -30.13 46.91 23.66
C THR A 8 -29.57 48.34 23.41
N SER A 9 -29.42 48.75 22.15
CA SER A 9 -29.36 50.14 21.59
C SER A 9 -27.96 50.64 21.21
N ALA A 10 -27.58 50.72 19.94
CA ALA A 10 -28.01 51.65 18.85
C ALA A 10 -27.56 53.11 19.07
N ASN A 11 -26.66 53.61 18.21
CA ASN A 11 -26.94 54.71 17.28
C ASN A 11 -25.74 55.10 16.40
N ALA A 12 -26.05 55.48 15.17
CA ALA A 12 -25.17 56.10 14.18
C ALA A 12 -24.98 57.60 14.47
N ALA A 13 -23.84 58.16 14.07
CA ALA A 13 -23.72 59.52 13.55
C ALA A 13 -22.33 59.77 12.96
N GLN A 14 -22.32 60.22 11.69
CA GLN A 14 -21.20 60.91 11.06
C GLN A 14 -21.00 62.29 11.72
N ALA A 15 -19.75 62.72 11.87
CA ALA A 15 -19.43 64.13 12.06
C ALA A 15 -18.09 64.48 11.36
N LYS A 16 -18.17 65.48 10.50
CA LYS A 16 -17.07 66.29 9.98
C LYS A 16 -16.44 67.08 11.13
N ASP A 17 -15.14 67.37 11.05
CA ASP A 17 -14.58 68.70 10.71
C ASP A 17 -13.27 69.01 11.45
N GLN A 18 -12.43 69.74 10.72
CA GLN A 18 -11.45 70.76 11.15
C GLN A 18 -10.19 70.41 11.95
N ASP A 19 -9.07 70.49 11.22
CA ASP A 19 -7.90 71.32 11.55
C ASP A 19 -8.18 72.40 12.59
N ASN A 20 -7.41 72.40 13.69
CA ASN A 20 -6.91 73.60 14.37
C ASN A 20 -6.12 73.22 15.62
N ASN A 21 -4.81 73.48 15.64
CA ASN A 21 -4.06 73.72 16.87
C ASN A 21 -2.93 74.72 16.60
N PRO A 22 -3.17 76.04 16.76
CA PRO A 22 -2.13 77.05 16.84
C PRO A 22 -1.98 77.48 18.31
N LEU A 23 -0.95 77.00 19.02
CA LEU A 23 -0.66 77.45 20.39
C LEU A 23 0.83 77.34 20.72
N LEU A 24 1.62 78.30 20.22
CA LEU A 24 2.82 78.79 20.90
C LEU A 24 2.83 80.31 20.75
N ASP A 25 2.10 80.95 21.66
CA ASP A 25 1.96 82.39 21.77
C ASP A 25 3.23 82.98 22.42
N SER A 26 3.81 83.98 21.77
CA SER A 26 4.97 84.74 22.27
C SER A 26 4.48 85.90 23.13
N PRO A 27 5.15 86.26 24.25
CA PRO A 27 4.64 87.33 25.10
C PRO A 27 4.77 88.70 24.43
N MET A 28 3.62 89.31 24.20
CA MET A 28 3.43 90.68 23.74
C MET A 28 4.01 91.72 24.71
N ARG A 29 4.85 92.60 24.15
CA ARG A 29 5.14 94.01 24.47
C ARG A 29 4.67 94.55 25.84
N GLY A 30 5.63 94.82 26.72
CA GLY A 30 5.55 95.87 27.75
C GLY A 30 6.10 97.22 27.24
N PRO A 31 5.84 98.34 27.93
CA PRO A 31 6.20 99.67 27.45
C PRO A 31 7.73 99.86 27.41
N THR A 32 8.22 100.32 26.25
CA THR A 32 9.59 100.77 26.03
C THR A 32 9.83 102.08 26.79
N LEU A 33 10.67 102.04 27.82
CA LEU A 33 11.35 103.21 28.35
C LEU A 33 12.85 102.98 28.22
N SER A 34 13.39 103.50 27.12
CA SER A 34 14.83 103.74 26.98
C SER A 34 15.26 104.74 28.05
N THR A 35 16.24 104.37 28.86
CA THR A 35 17.12 105.34 29.52
C THR A 35 18.53 104.82 29.37
N SER A 36 19.14 105.22 28.26
CA SER A 36 20.58 105.23 28.09
C SER A 36 21.15 106.35 28.95
N THR A 37 21.92 106.03 29.98
CA THR A 37 22.93 106.97 30.52
C THR A 37 24.29 106.35 30.31
N SER A 38 24.81 106.63 29.11
CA SER A 38 26.23 106.68 28.81
C SER A 38 26.96 107.48 29.91
N SER A 39 27.87 106.83 30.63
CA SER A 39 28.77 107.47 31.59
C SER A 39 30.21 107.37 31.10
N PHE A 40 30.47 107.84 29.87
CA PHE A 40 31.84 107.92 29.37
C PHE A 40 32.09 109.24 28.65
N GLU A 41 32.24 110.31 29.43
CA GLU A 41 32.98 111.49 28.97
C GLU A 41 33.66 112.16 30.16
N ALA A 42 34.68 111.49 30.70
CA ALA A 42 35.69 112.10 31.55
C ALA A 42 36.94 111.22 31.55
N LEU A 43 37.79 111.38 30.53
CA LEU A 43 39.26 111.28 30.61
C LEU A 43 39.86 111.62 29.23
N ALA A 44 39.71 112.88 28.81
CA ALA A 44 40.47 113.49 27.72
C ALA A 44 41.89 113.92 28.15
N HIS A 45 42.40 113.42 29.29
CA HIS A 45 43.75 113.70 29.79
C HIS A 45 44.43 112.39 30.22
N ALA A 46 45.63 112.17 29.69
CA ALA A 46 46.46 110.95 29.75
C ALA A 46 46.13 109.92 28.66
N HIS A 47 46.83 110.01 27.54
CA HIS A 47 46.95 108.91 26.59
C HIS A 47 47.86 107.84 27.23
N ASP A 48 47.33 107.08 28.19
CA ASP A 48 48.08 105.98 28.83
C ASP A 48 48.01 104.75 27.91
N PRO A 49 49.12 104.38 27.23
CA PRO A 49 49.15 103.24 26.34
C PRO A 49 48.83 101.92 27.06
N ASN A 50 48.96 101.86 28.40
CA ASN A 50 48.57 100.70 29.19
C ASN A 50 47.05 100.58 29.34
N LEU A 51 46.32 101.69 29.51
CA LEU A 51 44.87 101.66 29.63
C LEU A 51 44.23 101.22 28.31
N THR A 52 44.72 101.74 27.18
CA THR A 52 44.27 101.30 25.85
C THR A 52 44.59 99.83 25.64
N LYS A 53 45.81 99.35 25.93
CA LYS A 53 46.17 97.93 25.84
C LYS A 53 45.29 97.03 26.73
N LEU A 54 44.97 97.48 27.95
CA LEU A 54 44.16 96.71 28.89
C LEU A 54 42.70 96.65 28.43
N ALA A 55 42.14 97.77 27.94
CA ALA A 55 40.82 97.80 27.33
C ALA A 55 40.76 96.88 26.10
N THR A 56 41.75 96.94 25.20
CA THR A 56 41.82 96.03 24.05
C THR A 56 41.93 94.57 24.49
N LYS A 57 42.71 94.25 25.52
CA LYS A 57 42.82 92.90 26.09
C LYS A 57 41.52 92.42 26.73
N MET A 58 40.79 93.32 27.41
CA MET A 58 39.46 93.04 27.96
C MET A 58 38.47 92.74 26.83
N PHE A 59 38.45 93.55 25.77
CA PHE A 59 37.61 93.31 24.60
C PHE A 59 37.96 91.99 23.89
N GLN A 60 39.25 91.70 23.70
CA GLN A 60 39.70 90.43 23.10
C GLN A 60 39.31 89.20 23.94
N LYS A 61 39.41 89.29 25.27
CA LYS A 61 38.98 88.20 26.16
C LYS A 61 37.48 88.04 26.22
N THR A 62 36.73 89.15 26.14
CA THR A 62 35.26 89.12 26.07
C THR A 62 34.79 88.56 24.73
N GLU A 63 35.47 88.91 23.63
CA GLU A 63 35.26 88.34 22.30
C GLU A 63 35.52 86.83 22.30
N GLU A 64 36.69 86.39 22.81
CA GLU A 64 37.00 84.96 22.96
C GLU A 64 35.94 84.24 23.80
N TYR A 65 35.53 84.83 24.94
CA TYR A 65 34.50 84.25 25.80
C TYR A 65 33.16 84.10 25.08
N ILE A 66 32.65 85.17 24.46
CA ILE A 66 31.37 85.12 23.72
C ILE A 66 31.45 84.12 22.57
N THR A 67 32.59 84.06 21.87
CA THR A 67 32.78 83.12 20.75
C THR A 67 32.80 81.68 21.25
N HIS A 68 33.44 81.39 22.39
CA HIS A 68 33.42 80.07 23.01
C HIS A 68 32.04 79.69 23.56
N GLU A 69 31.37 80.60 24.26
CA GLU A 69 30.02 80.39 24.79
C GLU A 69 28.97 80.21 23.69
N LEU A 70 29.16 80.79 22.50
CA LEU A 70 28.29 80.55 21.34
C LEU A 70 28.65 79.27 20.57
N ASN A 71 29.93 78.91 20.52
CA ASN A 71 30.37 77.69 19.84
C ASN A 71 30.03 76.42 20.62
N ALA A 72 30.06 76.43 21.96
CA ALA A 72 29.68 75.27 22.78
C ALA A 72 28.25 74.75 22.47
N PRO A 73 27.18 75.59 22.51
CA PRO A 73 25.84 75.13 22.15
C PRO A 73 25.72 74.78 20.68
N LEU A 74 26.46 75.43 19.77
CA LEU A 74 26.49 75.07 18.35
C LEU A 74 27.01 73.63 18.15
N GLU A 75 28.09 73.26 18.85
CA GLU A 75 28.63 71.90 18.83
C GLU A 75 27.65 70.88 19.43
N ASP A 76 26.99 71.23 20.53
CA ASP A 76 25.94 70.38 21.13
C ASP A 76 24.76 70.16 20.17
N TYR A 77 24.29 71.21 19.49
CA TYR A 77 23.23 71.09 18.48
C TYR A 77 23.65 70.21 17.30
N LYS A 78 24.90 70.32 16.86
CA LYS A 78 25.43 69.48 15.78
C LYS A 78 25.53 68.02 16.19
N LEU A 79 25.95 67.73 17.43
CA LEU A 79 25.94 66.38 17.98
C LEU A 79 24.50 65.85 18.07
N LEU A 80 23.56 66.68 18.53
CA LEU A 80 22.15 66.31 18.63
C LEU A 80 21.55 65.98 17.25
N GLU A 81 21.92 66.75 16.22
CA GLU A 81 21.53 66.48 14.84
C GLU A 81 22.05 65.12 14.36
N GLU A 82 23.34 64.83 14.58
CA GLU A 82 23.95 63.55 14.19
C GLU A 82 23.37 62.37 14.98
N MET A 83 23.13 62.53 16.28
CA MET A 83 22.43 61.54 17.10
C MET A 83 21.01 61.29 16.59
N ASN A 84 20.29 62.34 16.19
CA ASN A 84 18.94 62.22 15.68
C ASN A 84 18.94 61.49 14.32
N LYS A 85 19.88 61.82 13.41
CA LYS A 85 20.06 61.08 12.15
C LYS A 85 20.36 59.60 12.38
N ALA A 86 21.28 59.28 13.31
CA ALA A 86 21.60 57.89 13.66
C ALA A 86 20.39 57.16 14.27
N THR A 87 19.60 57.86 15.09
CA THR A 87 18.38 57.34 15.71
C THR A 87 17.32 57.04 14.65
N ILE A 88 17.09 57.95 13.70
CA ILE A 88 16.17 57.72 12.56
C ILE A 88 16.60 56.49 11.76
N ALA A 89 17.89 56.33 11.47
CA ALA A 89 18.40 55.16 10.77
C ALA A 89 18.15 53.86 11.57
N LYS A 90 18.39 53.86 12.89
CA LYS A 90 18.12 52.69 13.74
C LYS A 90 16.64 52.33 13.80
N TYR A 91 15.74 53.31 13.92
CA TYR A 91 14.30 53.04 13.87
C TYR A 91 13.84 52.51 12.51
N LYS A 92 14.47 52.96 11.41
CA LYS A 92 14.23 52.41 10.08
C LYS A 92 14.64 50.93 9.98
N ASP A 93 15.83 50.58 10.46
CA ASP A 93 16.30 49.19 10.49
C ASP A 93 15.40 48.31 11.37
N MET A 94 15.02 48.81 12.55
CA MET A 94 14.16 48.09 13.48
C MET A 94 12.76 47.85 12.91
N ARG A 95 12.23 48.83 12.16
CA ARG A 95 11.00 48.66 11.39
C ARG A 95 11.13 47.56 10.35
N GLN A 96 12.22 47.54 9.59
CA GLN A 96 12.44 46.49 8.59
C GLN A 96 12.52 45.10 9.22
N ILE A 97 13.19 44.97 10.38
CA ILE A 97 13.26 43.72 11.13
C ILE A 97 11.86 43.29 11.59
N ALA A 98 11.05 44.23 12.12
CA ALA A 98 9.68 43.95 12.54
C ALA A 98 8.80 43.50 11.36
N GLU A 99 8.95 44.12 10.18
CA GLU A 99 8.25 43.71 8.96
C GLU A 99 8.66 42.30 8.52
N ASN A 100 9.96 41.99 8.51
CA ASN A 100 10.47 40.65 8.16
C ASN A 100 10.01 39.58 9.17
N LEU A 101 9.98 39.91 10.46
CA LEU A 101 9.45 39.04 11.50
C LEU A 101 7.96 38.80 11.32
N ASN A 102 7.19 39.83 10.95
CA ASN A 102 5.76 39.68 10.69
C ASN A 102 5.49 38.77 9.48
N VAL A 103 6.28 38.89 8.41
CA VAL A 103 6.19 37.96 7.26
C VAL A 103 6.50 36.53 7.70
N SER A 104 7.62 36.32 8.42
CA SER A 104 8.02 34.99 8.90
C SER A 104 6.99 34.38 9.87
N THR A 105 6.37 35.20 10.71
CA THR A 105 5.31 34.78 11.65
C THR A 105 4.05 34.37 10.90
N ASN A 106 3.67 35.11 9.85
CA ASN A 106 2.53 34.75 9.01
C ASN A 106 2.79 33.45 8.23
N GLU A 107 3.98 33.28 7.64
CA GLU A 107 4.35 32.02 6.98
C GLU A 107 4.29 30.83 7.93
N LEU A 108 4.79 30.99 9.16
CA LEU A 108 4.74 29.94 10.17
C LEU A 108 3.29 29.61 10.57
N CYS A 109 2.45 30.62 10.75
CA CYS A 109 1.02 30.45 11.04
C CYS A 109 0.32 29.66 9.91
N VAL A 110 0.60 30.00 8.65
CA VAL A 110 0.06 29.27 7.49
C VAL A 110 0.51 27.81 7.51
N LYS A 111 1.79 27.52 7.80
CA LYS A 111 2.27 26.14 7.91
C LYS A 111 1.61 25.35 9.04
N PHE A 112 1.36 25.96 10.19
CA PHE A 112 0.60 25.33 11.27
C PHE A 112 -0.85 25.03 10.85
N GLN A 113 -1.50 25.96 10.15
CA GLN A 113 -2.84 25.76 9.62
C GLN A 113 -2.89 24.61 8.60
N GLN A 114 -1.85 24.45 7.79
CA GLN A 114 -1.70 23.33 6.84
C GLN A 114 -1.46 21.97 7.50
N LEU A 115 -0.96 21.94 8.75
CA LEU A 115 -0.74 20.70 9.49
C LEU A 115 -2.03 20.12 10.07
N ALA A 116 -3.03 20.96 10.35
CA ALA A 116 -4.34 20.53 10.87
C ALA A 116 -5.04 19.44 10.02
N PRO A 117 -5.17 19.56 8.68
CA PRO A 117 -5.77 18.49 7.87
C PRO A 117 -4.94 17.21 7.83
N LEU A 118 -3.61 17.28 7.97
CA LEU A 118 -2.77 16.08 8.05
C LEU A 118 -3.05 15.29 9.33
N MET A 119 -3.29 15.98 10.44
CA MET A 119 -3.68 15.35 11.71
C MET A 119 -5.04 14.64 11.57
N GLN A 120 -6.00 15.28 10.91
CA GLN A 120 -7.31 14.68 10.63
C GLN A 120 -7.21 13.43 9.73
N GLN A 121 -6.31 13.45 8.73
CA GLN A 121 -6.05 12.26 7.89
C GLN A 121 -5.44 11.11 8.70
N ILE A 122 -4.56 11.41 9.66
CA ILE A 122 -3.98 10.38 10.54
C ILE A 122 -5.08 9.75 11.40
N ASP A 123 -5.98 10.55 11.96
CA ASP A 123 -7.11 10.04 12.75
C ASP A 123 -8.04 9.15 11.90
N GLU A 124 -8.34 9.58 10.67
CA GLU A 124 -9.15 8.78 9.73
C GLU A 124 -8.47 7.46 9.37
N ILE A 125 -7.15 7.48 9.13
CA ILE A 125 -6.38 6.26 8.88
C ILE A 125 -6.42 5.34 10.12
N SER A 126 -6.26 5.89 11.32
CA SER A 126 -6.36 5.12 12.57
C SER A 126 -7.71 4.41 12.69
N ASP A 127 -8.81 5.12 12.43
CA ASP A 127 -10.16 4.54 12.42
C ASP A 127 -10.32 3.42 11.39
N THR A 128 -9.68 3.54 10.22
CA THR A 128 -9.71 2.48 9.20
C THR A 128 -8.90 1.25 9.62
N VAL A 129 -7.77 1.45 10.31
CA VAL A 129 -6.94 0.37 10.85
C VAL A 129 -7.70 -0.41 11.92
N ASP A 130 -8.41 0.27 12.83
CA ASP A 130 -9.22 -0.38 13.86
C ASP A 130 -10.35 -1.23 13.25
N LYS A 131 -11.01 -0.74 12.20
CA LYS A 131 -12.03 -1.50 11.46
C LYS A 131 -11.43 -2.73 10.77
N LEU A 132 -10.24 -2.59 10.19
CA LEU A 132 -9.53 -3.68 9.53
C LEU A 132 -9.09 -4.73 10.53
N GLU A 133 -8.59 -4.33 11.69
CA GLU A 133 -8.21 -5.22 12.79
C GLU A 133 -9.44 -6.01 13.28
N ALA A 134 -10.58 -5.35 13.49
CA ALA A 134 -11.82 -6.02 13.85
C ALA A 134 -12.30 -7.03 12.79
N ALA A 135 -12.09 -6.72 11.50
CA ALA A 135 -12.38 -7.64 10.40
C ALA A 135 -11.42 -8.84 10.39
N ALA A 136 -10.12 -8.61 10.64
CA ALA A 136 -9.11 -9.66 10.72
C ALA A 136 -9.37 -10.61 11.89
N TYR A 137 -9.74 -10.10 13.08
CA TYR A 137 -10.15 -10.95 14.20
C TYR A 137 -11.38 -11.81 13.88
N LYS A 138 -12.38 -11.25 13.21
CA LYS A 138 -13.54 -12.04 12.76
C LYS A 138 -13.14 -13.12 11.77
N LEU A 139 -12.27 -12.79 10.81
CA LEU A 139 -11.76 -13.75 9.83
C LEU A 139 -10.97 -14.89 10.50
N ASP A 140 -10.11 -14.57 11.47
CA ASP A 140 -9.34 -15.57 12.22
C ASP A 140 -10.27 -16.49 13.03
N ALA A 141 -11.28 -15.94 13.69
CA ALA A 141 -12.31 -16.73 14.37
C ALA A 141 -13.06 -17.67 13.41
N TYR A 142 -13.40 -17.20 12.20
CA TYR A 142 -14.00 -18.04 11.16
C TYR A 142 -13.02 -19.12 10.67
N SER A 143 -11.74 -18.80 10.51
CA SER A 143 -10.68 -19.73 10.10
C SER A 143 -10.53 -20.87 11.11
N ILE A 144 -10.42 -20.54 12.40
CA ILE A 144 -10.33 -21.51 13.49
C ILE A 144 -11.59 -22.37 13.55
N ALA A 145 -12.77 -21.77 13.44
CA ALA A 145 -14.04 -22.51 13.45
C ALA A 145 -14.15 -23.48 12.27
N LEU A 146 -13.70 -23.06 11.08
CA LEU A 146 -13.66 -23.89 9.88
C LEU A 146 -12.65 -25.02 10.03
N GLU A 147 -11.44 -24.75 10.51
CA GLU A 147 -10.41 -25.76 10.76
C GLU A 147 -10.92 -26.82 11.73
N ASN A 148 -11.59 -26.42 12.80
CA ASN A 148 -12.18 -27.33 13.77
C ASN A 148 -13.30 -28.18 13.15
N ARG A 149 -14.16 -27.59 12.30
CA ARG A 149 -15.19 -28.34 11.58
C ARG A 149 -14.59 -29.33 10.59
N VAL A 150 -13.57 -28.93 9.84
CA VAL A 150 -12.85 -29.80 8.90
C VAL A 150 -12.14 -30.92 9.66
N LYS A 151 -11.44 -30.63 10.76
CA LYS A 151 -10.85 -31.64 11.65
C LYS A 151 -11.90 -32.62 12.17
N CYS A 152 -13.06 -32.14 12.64
CA CYS A 152 -14.15 -32.98 13.09
C CYS A 152 -14.72 -33.86 11.97
N VAL A 153 -14.94 -33.31 10.77
CA VAL A 153 -15.42 -34.09 9.61
C VAL A 153 -14.36 -35.09 9.16
N LEU A 154 -13.10 -34.71 9.10
CA LEU A 154 -11.99 -35.61 8.76
C LEU A 154 -11.80 -36.70 9.81
N GLN A 155 -11.87 -36.40 11.12
CA GLN A 155 -11.81 -37.40 12.18
C GLN A 155 -13.03 -38.33 12.12
N ARG A 156 -14.24 -37.79 11.96
CA ARG A 156 -15.48 -38.57 11.79
C ARG A 156 -15.41 -39.45 10.55
N LYS A 157 -14.98 -38.91 9.40
CA LYS A 157 -14.86 -39.65 8.14
C LYS A 157 -13.69 -40.63 8.16
N SER A 158 -12.58 -40.30 8.81
CA SER A 158 -11.44 -41.21 9.06
C SER A 158 -11.85 -42.38 9.95
N SER A 159 -12.63 -42.14 11.01
CA SER A 159 -13.19 -43.20 11.84
C SER A 159 -14.17 -44.12 11.09
N HIS A 160 -14.79 -43.66 10.00
CA HIS A 160 -15.70 -44.48 9.19
C HIS A 160 -15.03 -45.13 7.96
N HIS A 161 -14.04 -44.50 7.33
CA HIS A 161 -13.42 -45.02 6.10
C HIS A 161 -12.00 -45.55 6.31
N HIS A 162 -11.17 -44.90 7.15
CA HIS A 162 -9.84 -45.40 7.48
C HIS A 162 -9.89 -46.51 8.55
N SER A 163 -10.87 -46.50 9.48
CA SER A 163 -11.10 -47.63 10.39
C SER A 163 -11.64 -48.87 9.67
N PHE A 164 -12.50 -48.70 8.66
CA PHE A 164 -13.06 -49.83 7.92
C PHE A 164 -12.02 -50.49 7.00
N PHE A 165 -11.19 -49.73 6.27
CA PHE A 165 -10.25 -50.29 5.29
C PHE A 165 -8.83 -50.60 5.82
N LYS A 166 -8.35 -49.93 6.88
CA LYS A 166 -7.09 -50.31 7.56
C LYS A 166 -7.29 -51.39 8.64
N SER A 167 -8.52 -51.73 9.00
CA SER A 167 -8.77 -52.76 9.98
C SER A 167 -8.21 -54.10 9.49
N ALA A 168 -7.40 -54.73 10.34
CA ALA A 168 -6.93 -56.09 10.16
C ALA A 168 -8.07 -57.09 9.87
N ILE A 169 -9.32 -56.73 10.21
CA ILE A 169 -10.54 -57.49 9.94
C ILE A 169 -10.84 -57.57 8.43
N VAL A 170 -10.72 -56.47 7.66
CA VAL A 170 -10.96 -56.50 6.20
C VAL A 170 -9.86 -57.29 5.49
N LYS A 171 -8.60 -57.12 5.89
CA LYS A 171 -7.49 -57.92 5.36
C LYS A 171 -7.58 -59.41 5.74
N ASN A 172 -8.14 -59.73 6.91
CA ASN A 172 -8.38 -61.11 7.33
C ASN A 172 -9.64 -61.71 6.69
N LEU A 173 -10.67 -60.92 6.42
CA LEU A 173 -11.88 -61.34 5.69
C LEU A 173 -11.56 -61.59 4.21
N LEU A 174 -10.79 -60.71 3.56
CA LEU A 174 -10.29 -60.91 2.18
C LEU A 174 -9.39 -62.14 2.07
N ARG A 175 -8.51 -62.38 3.06
CA ARG A 175 -7.69 -63.60 3.11
C ARG A 175 -8.52 -64.85 3.35
N LYS A 176 -9.55 -64.80 4.21
CA LYS A 176 -10.49 -65.92 4.42
C LYS A 176 -11.38 -66.20 3.20
N LEU A 177 -11.66 -65.19 2.37
CA LEU A 177 -12.46 -65.35 1.14
C LEU A 177 -11.63 -65.66 -0.12
N HIS A 178 -10.31 -65.85 -0.03
CA HIS A 178 -9.40 -66.02 -1.20
C HIS A 178 -9.43 -64.86 -2.22
N LEU A 179 -9.90 -63.67 -1.84
CA LEU A 179 -10.09 -62.53 -2.75
C LEU A 179 -8.90 -61.56 -2.82
N ALA A 180 -7.68 -62.03 -2.54
CA ALA A 180 -6.48 -61.19 -2.56
C ALA A 180 -6.28 -60.38 -3.88
N PRO A 181 -6.54 -60.93 -5.08
CA PRO A 181 -6.38 -60.16 -6.33
C PRO A 181 -7.51 -59.15 -6.57
N ALA A 182 -8.66 -59.29 -5.90
CA ALA A 182 -9.78 -58.38 -6.04
C ALA A 182 -9.58 -57.06 -5.26
N GLU A 183 -8.54 -56.95 -4.42
CA GLU A 183 -8.25 -55.75 -3.61
C GLU A 183 -8.23 -54.47 -4.47
N ARG A 184 -7.58 -54.53 -5.64
CA ARG A 184 -7.48 -53.39 -6.56
C ARG A 184 -8.83 -52.98 -7.15
N THR A 185 -9.68 -53.94 -7.51
CA THR A 185 -11.03 -53.66 -8.02
C THR A 185 -11.92 -53.04 -6.95
N ILE A 186 -11.89 -53.60 -5.73
CA ILE A 186 -12.68 -53.13 -4.59
C ILE A 186 -12.24 -51.73 -4.17
N TYR A 187 -10.92 -51.49 -4.10
CA TYR A 187 -10.36 -50.18 -3.80
C TYR A 187 -10.79 -49.14 -4.84
N THR A 188 -10.69 -49.47 -6.12
CA THR A 188 -11.04 -48.55 -7.22
C THR A 188 -12.54 -48.25 -7.24
N LEU A 189 -13.39 -49.26 -7.03
CA LEU A 189 -14.85 -49.09 -6.94
C LEU A 189 -15.25 -48.27 -5.71
N THR A 190 -14.65 -48.53 -4.56
CA THR A 190 -14.92 -47.78 -3.32
C THR A 190 -14.46 -46.33 -3.43
N THR A 191 -13.28 -46.10 -4.02
CA THR A 191 -12.76 -44.74 -4.27
C THR A 191 -13.67 -44.00 -5.25
N SER A 192 -14.15 -44.66 -6.31
CA SER A 192 -15.10 -44.10 -7.26
C SER A 192 -16.43 -43.72 -6.60
N LEU A 193 -17.00 -44.59 -5.76
CA LEU A 193 -18.23 -44.29 -5.00
C LEU A 193 -18.04 -43.13 -4.01
N CYS A 194 -16.90 -43.09 -3.30
CA CYS A 194 -16.58 -41.99 -2.39
C CYS A 194 -16.43 -40.67 -3.14
N LEU A 195 -15.75 -40.68 -4.29
CA LEU A 195 -15.58 -39.51 -5.14
C LEU A 195 -16.92 -39.02 -5.69
N HIS A 196 -17.76 -39.92 -6.18
CA HIS A 196 -19.11 -39.60 -6.65
C HIS A 196 -19.97 -38.95 -5.55
N HIS A 197 -19.91 -39.49 -4.34
CA HIS A 197 -20.60 -38.91 -3.19
C HIS A 197 -20.05 -37.53 -2.81
N LEU A 198 -18.74 -37.31 -2.95
CA LEU A 198 -18.11 -36.01 -2.71
C LEU A 198 -18.60 -34.99 -3.74
N VAL A 199 -18.57 -35.34 -5.03
CA VAL A 199 -19.03 -34.46 -6.12
C VAL A 199 -20.50 -34.09 -5.96
N LYS A 200 -21.36 -35.05 -5.59
CA LYS A 200 -22.80 -34.78 -5.37
C LYS A 200 -23.09 -33.82 -4.22
N ASN A 201 -22.28 -33.84 -3.17
CA ASN A 201 -22.45 -32.97 -2.01
C ASN A 201 -21.53 -31.74 -2.07
N TRP A 202 -20.87 -31.50 -3.21
CA TRP A 202 -19.98 -30.37 -3.38
C TRP A 202 -20.79 -29.08 -3.54
N VAL A 203 -20.60 -28.15 -2.61
CA VAL A 203 -21.18 -26.80 -2.68
C VAL A 203 -20.11 -25.86 -3.25
N PRO A 204 -20.34 -25.20 -4.40
CA PRO A 204 -19.36 -24.30 -5.00
C PRO A 204 -19.19 -23.02 -4.15
N ALA A 205 -17.95 -22.54 -4.01
CA ALA A 205 -17.67 -21.26 -3.35
C ALA A 205 -18.05 -20.11 -4.31
N GLN A 206 -19.17 -19.44 -4.04
CA GLN A 206 -19.87 -18.58 -5.01
C GLN A 206 -19.22 -17.23 -5.33
N SER A 207 -18.05 -16.86 -4.79
CA SER A 207 -17.71 -15.43 -4.73
C SER A 207 -16.62 -14.92 -5.69
N ILE A 208 -15.82 -15.77 -6.34
CA ILE A 208 -14.66 -15.29 -7.13
C ILE A 208 -14.50 -16.08 -8.43
N VAL A 209 -14.82 -15.43 -9.55
CA VAL A 209 -14.57 -15.91 -10.92
C VAL A 209 -13.32 -15.20 -11.45
N LEU A 210 -12.32 -15.95 -11.91
CA LEU A 210 -11.05 -15.41 -12.41
C LEU A 210 -11.19 -14.86 -13.83
N TRP A 211 -11.87 -15.62 -14.69
CA TRP A 211 -12.24 -15.19 -16.03
C TRP A 211 -13.55 -15.84 -16.47
N GLN A 212 -14.30 -15.07 -17.26
CA GLN A 212 -15.49 -15.50 -17.96
C GLN A 212 -15.37 -15.00 -19.39
N ILE A 213 -15.35 -15.93 -20.33
CA ILE A 213 -15.40 -15.63 -21.76
C ILE A 213 -16.85 -15.85 -22.18
N ASP A 214 -17.53 -14.81 -22.63
CA ASP A 214 -18.89 -14.93 -23.17
C ASP A 214 -18.83 -15.58 -24.55
N VAL A 215 -19.04 -16.89 -24.54
CA VAL A 215 -19.00 -17.75 -25.73
C VAL A 215 -20.29 -17.63 -26.55
N ASP A 216 -21.35 -17.08 -25.96
CA ASP A 216 -22.68 -16.98 -26.58
C ASP A 216 -22.76 -15.91 -27.68
N GLU A 217 -21.88 -14.91 -27.65
CA GLU A 217 -21.84 -13.85 -28.68
C GLU A 217 -21.21 -14.33 -30.00
N SER A 218 -20.43 -15.41 -29.98
CA SER A 218 -19.67 -15.85 -31.16
C SER A 218 -19.67 -17.36 -31.36
N ILE A 219 -20.43 -17.80 -32.37
CA ILE A 219 -20.50 -19.18 -32.86
C ILE A 219 -19.11 -19.82 -33.08
N PRO A 220 -18.10 -19.16 -33.68
CA PRO A 220 -16.80 -19.79 -33.86
C PRO A 220 -16.08 -20.09 -32.52
N LEU A 221 -16.18 -19.21 -31.51
CA LEU A 221 -15.56 -19.45 -30.21
C LEU A 221 -16.21 -20.61 -29.47
N TRP A 222 -17.52 -20.81 -29.63
CA TRP A 222 -18.19 -21.98 -29.05
C TRP A 222 -17.65 -23.28 -29.62
N TRP A 223 -17.54 -23.36 -30.95
CA TRP A 223 -17.01 -24.55 -31.61
C TRP A 223 -15.55 -24.82 -31.28
N THR A 224 -14.71 -23.79 -31.10
CA THR A 224 -13.31 -24.03 -30.70
C THR A 224 -13.22 -24.70 -29.33
N PHE A 225 -13.99 -24.25 -28.34
CA PHE A 225 -14.03 -24.89 -27.02
C PHE A 225 -14.57 -26.32 -27.08
N VAL A 226 -15.65 -26.56 -27.82
CA VAL A 226 -16.25 -27.90 -27.97
C VAL A 226 -15.30 -28.87 -28.65
N ILE A 227 -14.69 -28.47 -29.77
CA ILE A 227 -13.73 -29.31 -30.51
C ILE A 227 -12.51 -29.59 -29.63
N THR A 228 -12.00 -28.58 -28.92
CA THR A 228 -10.85 -28.74 -28.02
C THR A 228 -11.14 -29.76 -26.92
N HIS A 229 -12.30 -29.66 -26.26
CA HIS A 229 -12.70 -30.65 -25.24
C HIS A 229 -12.95 -32.03 -25.84
N GLY A 230 -13.57 -32.11 -27.01
CA GLY A 230 -13.81 -33.37 -27.72
C GLY A 230 -12.51 -34.11 -28.03
N ILE A 231 -11.50 -33.40 -28.54
CA ILE A 231 -10.16 -33.93 -28.79
C ILE A 231 -9.50 -34.37 -27.48
N CYS A 232 -9.59 -33.57 -26.42
CA CYS A 232 -9.02 -33.94 -25.11
C CYS A 232 -9.64 -35.22 -24.55
N TRP A 233 -10.97 -35.34 -24.56
CA TRP A 233 -11.66 -36.55 -24.14
C TRP A 233 -11.27 -37.75 -25.01
N ALA A 234 -11.18 -37.58 -26.34
CA ALA A 234 -10.73 -38.65 -27.23
C ALA A 234 -9.31 -39.12 -26.90
N ILE A 235 -8.38 -38.21 -26.59
CA ILE A 235 -7.01 -38.53 -26.15
C ILE A 235 -7.02 -39.25 -24.79
N ILE A 236 -7.85 -38.81 -23.85
CA ILE A 236 -7.96 -39.42 -22.51
C ILE A 236 -8.54 -40.84 -22.60
N TYR A 237 -9.65 -41.02 -23.30
CA TYR A 237 -10.27 -42.33 -23.48
C TYR A 237 -9.41 -43.26 -24.33
N GLY A 238 -8.81 -42.76 -25.42
CA GLY A 238 -7.85 -43.51 -26.23
C GLY A 238 -6.62 -43.94 -25.44
N GLY A 239 -6.08 -43.03 -24.61
CA GLY A 239 -4.99 -43.30 -23.68
C GLY A 239 -5.35 -44.32 -22.58
N SER A 240 -6.61 -44.34 -22.15
CA SER A 240 -7.11 -45.32 -21.18
C SER A 240 -7.31 -46.70 -21.82
N PHE A 241 -7.75 -46.73 -23.07
CA PHE A 241 -7.92 -47.98 -23.83
C PHE A 241 -6.58 -48.62 -24.18
N ILE A 242 -5.58 -47.82 -24.61
CA ILE A 242 -4.25 -48.33 -24.96
C ILE A 242 -3.49 -48.87 -23.74
N MET A 243 -3.79 -48.37 -22.53
CA MET A 243 -3.22 -48.86 -21.27
C MET A 243 -3.97 -50.05 -20.67
N ASP A 244 -4.84 -50.70 -21.44
CA ASP A 244 -5.65 -51.84 -21.01
C ASP A 244 -6.51 -51.52 -19.77
N LEU A 245 -7.71 -50.98 -20.00
CA LEU A 245 -8.63 -50.56 -18.94
C LEU A 245 -8.94 -51.67 -17.93
N GLY A 246 -8.94 -52.94 -18.37
CA GLY A 246 -9.16 -54.09 -17.50
C GLY A 246 -8.03 -54.32 -16.49
N GLU A 247 -6.80 -53.94 -16.84
CA GLU A 247 -5.62 -54.02 -15.97
C GLU A 247 -5.53 -52.83 -15.01
N LEU A 248 -5.98 -51.64 -15.43
CA LEU A 248 -6.13 -50.47 -14.56
C LEU A 248 -7.16 -50.71 -13.45
N LEU A 249 -8.32 -51.25 -13.81
CA LEU A 249 -9.43 -51.52 -12.88
C LEU A 249 -9.14 -52.68 -11.92
N GLY A 250 -8.21 -53.58 -12.24
CA GLY A 250 -7.93 -54.77 -11.42
C GLY A 250 -8.64 -56.05 -11.91
N ILE A 251 -9.50 -55.94 -12.94
CA ILE A 251 -10.38 -57.03 -13.39
C ILE A 251 -9.56 -58.17 -13.98
N LYS A 252 -8.53 -57.83 -14.77
CA LYS A 252 -7.64 -58.82 -15.40
C LYS A 252 -6.82 -59.60 -14.37
N GLN A 253 -6.35 -58.94 -13.31
CA GLN A 253 -5.64 -59.62 -12.20
C GLN A 253 -6.55 -60.62 -11.49
N THR A 254 -7.83 -60.27 -11.31
CA THR A 254 -8.82 -61.15 -10.68
C THR A 254 -9.20 -62.33 -11.58
N TYR A 255 -9.35 -62.09 -12.88
CA TYR A 255 -9.63 -63.13 -13.89
C TYR A 255 -8.48 -64.13 -14.04
N TYR A 256 -7.23 -63.66 -14.12
CA TYR A 256 -6.05 -64.52 -14.25
C TYR A 256 -5.85 -65.39 -13.01
N TYR A 257 -6.13 -64.84 -11.82
CA TYR A 257 -6.09 -65.62 -10.59
C TYR A 257 -7.16 -66.72 -10.55
N LEU A 258 -8.40 -66.43 -10.94
CA LEU A 258 -9.48 -67.43 -10.97
C LEU A 258 -9.19 -68.60 -11.92
N HIS A 259 -8.43 -68.34 -12.99
CA HIS A 259 -7.98 -69.34 -13.96
C HIS A 259 -6.57 -69.91 -13.68
N ASN A 260 -5.94 -69.61 -12.52
CA ASN A 260 -4.58 -70.05 -12.14
C ASN A 260 -3.46 -69.66 -13.14
N TYR A 261 -3.59 -68.52 -13.81
CA TYR A 261 -2.53 -67.94 -14.65
C TYR A 261 -1.59 -67.03 -13.84
N SER A 262 -0.35 -66.87 -14.30
CA SER A 262 0.61 -65.90 -13.75
C SER A 262 0.13 -64.45 -13.92
N GLU A 263 0.65 -63.53 -13.11
CA GLU A 263 0.19 -62.13 -13.12
C GLU A 263 0.28 -61.48 -14.51
N PRO A 264 -0.73 -60.69 -14.94
CA PRO A 264 -0.78 -60.08 -16.28
C PRO A 264 0.46 -59.24 -16.66
N ILE A 265 1.15 -58.67 -15.68
CA ILE A 265 2.35 -57.84 -15.88
C ILE A 265 3.59 -58.66 -16.25
N THR A 266 3.60 -59.95 -15.93
CA THR A 266 4.73 -60.86 -16.20
C THR A 266 4.81 -61.25 -17.68
N PHE A 267 3.70 -61.14 -18.41
CA PHE A 267 3.65 -61.37 -19.85
C PHE A 267 4.10 -60.16 -20.68
N LYS A 268 4.36 -59.00 -20.06
CA LYS A 268 4.84 -57.78 -20.73
C LYS A 268 6.37 -57.73 -20.79
N SER A 269 6.91 -57.13 -21.86
CA SER A 269 8.34 -56.94 -22.01
C SER A 269 8.90 -56.04 -20.90
N LEU A 270 10.17 -56.28 -20.53
CA LEU A 270 10.86 -55.51 -19.49
C LEU A 270 10.91 -54.00 -19.83
N GLU A 271 11.16 -53.66 -21.09
CA GLU A 271 11.20 -52.27 -21.58
C GLU A 271 9.83 -51.58 -21.43
N LEU A 272 8.71 -52.29 -21.68
CA LEU A 272 7.36 -51.74 -21.52
C LEU A 272 6.98 -51.57 -20.05
N ARG A 273 7.41 -52.48 -19.18
CA ARG A 273 7.17 -52.40 -17.74
C ARG A 273 7.91 -51.23 -17.10
N ASN A 274 9.16 -50.98 -17.51
CA ASN A 274 9.91 -49.80 -17.10
C ASN A 274 9.23 -48.51 -17.56
N LEU A 275 8.80 -48.44 -18.82
CA LEU A 275 8.05 -47.29 -19.34
C LEU A 275 6.79 -46.99 -18.51
N TYR A 276 6.00 -48.01 -18.16
CA TYR A 276 4.79 -47.84 -17.34
C TYR A 276 5.07 -47.44 -15.89
N SER A 277 6.24 -47.77 -15.36
CA SER A 277 6.64 -47.35 -14.01
C SER A 277 6.97 -45.85 -13.95
N HIS A 278 7.56 -45.32 -15.02
CA HIS A 278 7.95 -43.91 -15.16
C HIS A 278 6.81 -43.02 -15.68
N VAL A 279 5.95 -43.56 -16.55
CA VAL A 279 4.81 -42.87 -17.15
C VAL A 279 3.51 -43.42 -16.54
N ARG A 280 3.21 -42.99 -15.31
CA ARG A 280 2.00 -43.43 -14.59
C ARG A 280 0.70 -43.01 -15.28
N HIS A 281 0.72 -41.88 -15.98
CA HIS A 281 -0.47 -41.26 -16.58
C HIS A 281 -0.16 -40.72 -17.99
N PRO A 282 -0.19 -41.54 -19.05
CA PRO A 282 0.14 -41.14 -20.41
C PRO A 282 -0.78 -40.04 -20.97
N SER A 283 -1.97 -39.88 -20.39
CA SER A 283 -2.94 -38.84 -20.76
C SER A 283 -2.75 -37.52 -19.99
N PHE A 284 -1.60 -37.30 -19.35
CA PHE A 284 -1.30 -36.08 -18.58
C PHE A 284 -1.61 -34.78 -19.35
N VAL A 285 -1.18 -34.71 -20.61
CA VAL A 285 -1.40 -33.53 -21.46
C VAL A 285 -2.89 -33.29 -21.68
N GLY A 286 -3.68 -34.35 -21.92
CA GLY A 286 -5.13 -34.25 -22.08
C GLY A 286 -5.85 -33.75 -20.83
N PHE A 287 -5.46 -34.25 -19.64
CA PHE A 287 -6.02 -33.81 -18.37
C PHE A 287 -5.64 -32.37 -18.01
N THR A 288 -4.42 -31.94 -18.33
CA THR A 288 -4.02 -30.54 -18.09
C THR A 288 -4.80 -29.62 -19.03
N LEU A 289 -4.87 -29.96 -20.32
CA LEU A 289 -5.53 -29.10 -21.29
C LEU A 289 -7.04 -28.97 -21.03
N ILE A 290 -7.72 -30.05 -20.66
CA ILE A 290 -9.16 -30.02 -20.36
C ILE A 290 -9.51 -29.24 -19.07
N LEU A 291 -8.59 -29.18 -18.11
CA LEU A 291 -8.82 -28.46 -16.86
C LEU A 291 -8.68 -26.95 -17.04
N PHE A 292 -7.77 -26.50 -17.91
CA PHE A 292 -7.51 -25.09 -18.18
C PHE A 292 -8.35 -24.50 -19.31
N ALA A 293 -8.70 -25.30 -20.32
CA ALA A 293 -9.43 -24.84 -21.51
C ALA A 293 -10.93 -24.67 -21.25
N THR A 294 -11.33 -23.85 -20.28
CA THR A 294 -12.75 -23.72 -19.86
C THR A 294 -13.25 -22.30 -20.04
N ASN A 295 -14.51 -22.15 -20.48
CA ASN A 295 -15.15 -20.85 -20.73
C ASN A 295 -15.32 -20.00 -19.45
N VAL A 296 -15.59 -20.64 -18.32
CA VAL A 296 -15.69 -20.00 -17.00
C VAL A 296 -14.75 -20.69 -16.03
N MET A 297 -13.83 -19.93 -15.43
CA MET A 297 -12.89 -20.44 -14.43
C MET A 297 -13.15 -19.80 -13.07
N SER A 298 -13.68 -20.59 -12.14
CA SER A 298 -13.81 -20.24 -10.72
C SER A 298 -12.54 -20.54 -9.94
N ILE A 299 -12.38 -19.94 -8.76
CA ILE A 299 -11.24 -20.18 -7.88
C ILE A 299 -11.09 -21.66 -7.50
N ASP A 300 -12.20 -22.35 -7.20
CA ASP A 300 -12.22 -23.77 -6.83
C ASP A 300 -11.69 -24.64 -7.97
N ARG A 301 -12.11 -24.33 -9.20
CA ARG A 301 -11.71 -25.06 -10.40
C ARG A 301 -10.25 -24.80 -10.76
N PHE A 302 -9.80 -23.56 -10.62
CA PHE A 302 -8.40 -23.19 -10.83
C PHE A 302 -7.48 -23.90 -9.83
N LEU A 303 -7.86 -23.90 -8.55
CA LEU A 303 -7.10 -24.60 -7.50
C LEU A 303 -7.05 -26.11 -7.77
N LEU A 304 -8.18 -26.72 -8.16
CA LEU A 304 -8.22 -28.12 -8.58
C LEU A 304 -7.30 -28.38 -9.78
N ALA A 305 -7.33 -27.50 -10.78
CA ALA A 305 -6.50 -27.61 -11.98
C ALA A 305 -5.01 -27.57 -11.64
N VAL A 306 -4.59 -26.57 -10.86
CA VAL A 306 -3.19 -26.41 -10.44
C VAL A 306 -2.72 -27.59 -9.59
N LEU A 307 -3.50 -28.01 -8.59
CA LEU A 307 -3.14 -29.16 -7.75
C LEU A 307 -3.02 -30.45 -8.56
N LEU A 308 -3.96 -30.72 -9.47
CA LEU A 308 -3.92 -31.93 -10.29
C LEU A 308 -2.74 -31.88 -11.27
N THR A 309 -2.49 -30.74 -11.91
CA THR A 309 -1.33 -30.57 -12.81
C THR A 309 -0.01 -30.72 -12.06
N ALA A 310 0.13 -30.15 -10.86
CA ALA A 310 1.32 -30.30 -10.03
C ALA A 310 1.55 -31.76 -9.61
N TYR A 311 0.50 -32.44 -9.14
CA TYR A 311 0.56 -33.87 -8.80
C TYR A 311 1.00 -34.72 -9.99
N MET A 312 0.40 -34.49 -11.17
CA MET A 312 0.72 -35.26 -12.37
C MET A 312 2.13 -34.95 -12.90
N TYR A 313 2.60 -33.71 -12.78
CA TYR A 313 3.96 -33.31 -13.13
C TYR A 313 5.00 -34.03 -12.26
N VAL A 314 4.79 -34.06 -10.94
CA VAL A 314 5.68 -34.77 -10.01
C VAL A 314 5.62 -36.30 -10.25
N ALA A 315 4.45 -36.82 -10.60
CA ALA A 315 4.27 -38.24 -10.92
C ALA A 315 4.84 -38.65 -12.29
N TRP A 316 5.27 -37.67 -13.11
CA TRP A 316 5.85 -37.88 -14.43
C TRP A 316 7.38 -37.79 -14.37
N SER A 317 8.06 -38.94 -14.34
CA SER A 317 9.51 -39.02 -14.27
C SER A 317 10.07 -39.73 -15.50
N SER A 318 10.06 -39.07 -16.68
CA SER A 318 10.55 -39.67 -17.92
C SER A 318 12.08 -39.68 -17.99
N ASP A 319 12.65 -40.83 -18.31
CA ASP A 319 14.11 -40.99 -18.52
C ASP A 319 14.47 -41.04 -20.02
N GLN A 320 15.75 -40.88 -20.36
CA GLN A 320 16.25 -40.98 -21.75
C GLN A 320 16.01 -42.37 -22.36
N THR A 321 16.02 -43.41 -21.53
CA THR A 321 15.76 -44.80 -21.92
C THR A 321 14.32 -45.00 -22.42
N ASP A 322 13.35 -44.34 -21.80
CA ASP A 322 11.93 -44.37 -22.18
C ASP A 322 11.70 -43.74 -23.56
N VAL A 323 12.35 -42.60 -23.82
CA VAL A 323 12.27 -41.89 -25.11
C VAL A 323 12.88 -42.72 -26.23
N ALA A 324 14.01 -43.37 -25.98
CA ALA A 324 14.65 -44.26 -26.97
C ALA A 324 13.75 -45.46 -27.30
N TYR A 325 13.11 -46.06 -26.30
CA TYR A 325 12.15 -47.16 -26.50
C TYR A 325 10.93 -46.72 -27.33
N GLN A 326 10.32 -45.57 -27.01
CA GLN A 326 9.20 -45.04 -27.77
C GLN A 326 9.57 -44.77 -29.24
N LYS A 327 10.76 -44.22 -29.51
CA LYS A 327 11.26 -44.02 -30.88
C LYS A 327 11.39 -45.34 -31.64
N LYS A 328 11.92 -46.38 -31.01
CA LYS A 328 12.06 -47.73 -31.59
C LYS A 328 10.69 -48.33 -31.92
N GLN A 329 9.71 -48.21 -31.02
CA GLN A 329 8.34 -48.69 -31.26
C GLN A 329 7.64 -47.92 -32.39
N LEU A 330 7.83 -46.60 -32.47
CA LEU A 330 7.28 -45.78 -33.55
C LEU A 330 7.88 -46.18 -34.90
N GLN A 331 9.20 -46.38 -34.97
CA GLN A 331 9.88 -46.83 -36.19
C GLN A 331 9.40 -48.20 -36.64
N ARG A 332 9.23 -49.15 -35.71
CA ARG A 332 8.70 -50.48 -36.00
C ARG A 332 7.29 -50.41 -36.59
N LYS A 333 6.39 -49.66 -35.97
CA LYS A 333 5.02 -49.45 -36.49
C LYS A 333 5.02 -48.77 -37.86
N LYS A 334 5.91 -47.80 -38.08
CA LYS A 334 6.07 -47.13 -39.39
C LYS A 334 6.54 -48.09 -40.47
N GLN A 335 7.35 -49.10 -40.12
CA GLN A 335 7.78 -50.15 -41.05
C GLN A 335 6.65 -51.16 -41.32
N GLU A 336 5.92 -51.58 -40.29
CA GLU A 336 4.74 -52.46 -40.42
C GLU A 336 3.66 -51.81 -41.32
N LEU A 337 3.39 -50.51 -41.16
CA LEU A 337 2.45 -49.74 -41.99
C LEU A 337 2.93 -49.48 -43.41
N LYS A 338 4.22 -49.66 -43.70
CA LYS A 338 4.79 -49.56 -45.05
C LYS A 338 4.88 -50.92 -45.74
N ALA A 339 4.82 -52.01 -44.98
CA ALA A 339 4.88 -53.38 -45.46
C ALA A 339 3.48 -53.92 -45.83
N HIS A 340 2.42 -53.29 -45.31
CA HIS A 340 1.05 -53.38 -45.79
C HIS A 340 0.75 -52.22 -46.73
#